data_AF-F0YRQ2-F1
#
_entry.id   AF-F0YRQ2-F1
#
_cell.length_a   1.000
_cell.length_b   1.000
_cell.length_c   1.000
_cell.angle_alpha   90.00
_cell.angle_beta   90.00
_cell.angle_gamma   90.00
#
_symmetry.space_group_name_H-M   'P 1'
#
loop_
_entity.id
_entity.type
_entity.pdbx_description
1 polymer ?
#
loop_
_entity_poly.entity_id
_entity_poly.type
_entity_poly.pdbx_seq_one_letter_code
_entity_poly.pdbx_strand_id
1 'polypeptide(L)'
;DPGLTALEVAALPALRAHATCEIEEAGGALVTRLASIRVVDDEGLVVCGVPIGTPSFAQGAIATKVTEMCSYTKTINDKLCSVDPQSAFALLRNCSARRLDFLASNAYPSDGAASYARFDVAVDEAARLALGAAGPGILSDTLASRRLRLPLSFGGGGLRSVFATVPAAFCGRLFAVASKLSAIAPKPTAAAFDGGETGDGFLAAPARWRSLLAGPSRLASELKSAWLKLTSESAHARLAASNAGEEPPNPGLLDAPVERAGLKVTVDEGQSEPS
;
A
#
# COMPACT_ATOMS: atom_id res chain seq x y z
N ASP A 1 10.53 7.82 17.03
CA ASP A 1 10.49 8.67 15.84
C ASP A 1 11.43 8.08 14.80
N PRO A 2 10.99 7.23 13.85
CA PRO A 2 11.89 6.67 12.86
C PRO A 2 11.96 7.64 11.68
N GLY A 3 12.69 8.74 11.89
CA GLY A 3 13.15 9.59 10.78
C GLY A 3 14.07 8.80 9.86
N LEU A 4 14.27 9.28 8.64
CA LEU A 4 15.35 8.78 7.77
C LEU A 4 16.65 8.75 8.59
N THR A 5 17.41 7.67 8.46
CA THR A 5 18.75 7.59 9.05
C THR A 5 19.62 8.69 8.45
N ALA A 6 20.61 9.20 9.20
CA ALA A 6 21.54 10.21 8.69
C ALA A 6 22.21 9.81 7.36
N LEU A 7 22.33 8.50 7.12
CA LEU A 7 22.85 7.89 5.89
C LEU A 7 21.89 8.03 4.69
N GLU A 8 20.58 7.92 4.90
CA GLU A 8 19.57 8.10 3.86
C GLU A 8 19.41 9.57 3.45
N VAL A 9 19.50 10.50 4.41
CA VAL A 9 19.53 11.95 4.13
C VAL A 9 20.80 12.33 3.39
N ALA A 10 21.96 11.78 3.78
CA ALA A 10 23.24 12.02 3.11
C ALA A 10 23.31 11.49 1.67
N ALA A 11 22.44 10.54 1.29
CA ALA A 11 22.38 10.00 -0.06
C ALA A 11 21.56 10.86 -1.05
N LEU A 12 20.73 11.78 -0.56
CA LEU A 12 19.87 12.63 -1.39
C LEU A 12 20.66 13.50 -2.39
N PRO A 13 21.78 14.15 -2.01
CA PRO A 13 22.60 14.92 -2.97
C PRO A 13 23.22 14.06 -4.06
N ALA A 14 23.64 12.82 -3.73
CA ALA A 14 24.21 11.89 -4.71
C ALA A 14 23.15 11.36 -5.68
N LEU A 15 21.95 11.03 -5.17
CA LEU A 15 20.79 10.68 -5.99
C LEU A 15 20.37 11.82 -6.91
N ARG A 16 20.42 13.07 -6.42
CA ARG A 16 20.18 14.27 -7.23
C ARG A 16 21.21 14.39 -8.35
N ALA A 17 22.49 14.31 -8.03
CA ALA A 17 23.57 14.41 -9.01
C ALA A 17 23.44 13.33 -10.10
N HIS A 18 23.08 12.10 -9.71
CA HIS A 18 22.85 11.00 -10.64
C HIS A 18 21.60 11.22 -11.51
N ALA A 19 20.50 11.70 -10.92
CA ALA A 19 19.27 12.02 -11.64
C ALA A 19 19.48 13.17 -12.64
N THR A 20 20.24 14.21 -12.27
CA THR A 20 20.57 15.32 -13.17
C THR A 20 21.54 14.91 -14.27
N CYS A 21 22.55 14.09 -13.96
CA CYS A 21 23.55 13.61 -14.92
C CYS A 21 22.93 12.68 -15.97
N GLU A 22 22.07 11.74 -15.56
CA GLU A 22 21.38 10.86 -16.51
C GLU A 22 20.38 11.61 -17.40
N ILE A 23 19.78 12.72 -16.94
CA ILE A 23 18.90 13.57 -17.75
C ILE A 23 19.69 14.30 -18.86
N GLU A 24 20.94 14.70 -18.58
CA GLU A 24 21.78 15.41 -19.54
C GLU A 24 22.43 14.48 -20.58
N GLU A 25 22.80 13.26 -20.20
CA GLU A 25 23.51 12.32 -21.10
C GLU A 25 22.59 11.53 -22.04
N ALA A 26 21.28 11.51 -21.78
CA ALA A 26 20.42 10.53 -22.41
C ALA A 26 19.57 11.09 -23.57
N GLY A 27 19.86 10.62 -24.78
CA GLY A 27 19.05 10.86 -25.98
C GLY A 27 17.59 10.37 -25.85
N GLY A 28 16.74 10.83 -26.78
CA GLY A 28 15.27 10.92 -26.66
C GLY A 28 14.45 9.68 -26.22
N ALA A 29 15.01 8.48 -26.21
CA ALA A 29 14.34 7.27 -25.70
C ALA A 29 14.50 7.07 -24.18
N LEU A 30 15.57 7.57 -23.56
CA LEU A 30 15.75 7.54 -22.09
C LEU A 30 15.06 8.72 -21.40
N VAL A 31 14.87 9.84 -22.11
CA VAL A 31 14.10 11.01 -21.64
C VAL A 31 12.69 10.58 -21.20
N THR A 32 12.08 9.59 -21.84
CA THR A 32 10.77 9.04 -21.44
C THR A 32 10.82 8.21 -20.14
N ARG A 33 11.97 7.58 -19.83
CA ARG A 33 12.18 6.81 -18.57
C ARG A 33 12.60 7.70 -17.40
N LEU A 34 13.26 8.83 -17.66
CA LEU A 34 13.69 9.80 -16.65
C LEU A 34 12.66 10.90 -16.38
N ALA A 35 11.71 11.14 -17.30
CA ALA A 35 10.59 12.08 -17.10
C ALA A 35 9.72 11.76 -15.87
N SER A 36 9.85 10.56 -15.31
CA SER A 36 9.18 10.15 -14.08
C SER A 36 9.92 10.54 -12.79
N ILE A 37 11.17 10.99 -12.85
CA ILE A 37 11.95 11.41 -11.67
C ILE A 37 11.98 12.94 -11.64
N ARG A 38 11.40 13.54 -10.60
CA ARG A 38 11.46 14.98 -10.35
C ARG A 38 12.09 15.24 -9.00
N VAL A 39 13.26 15.88 -8.99
CA VAL A 39 13.83 16.45 -7.76
C VAL A 39 13.01 17.70 -7.43
N VAL A 40 12.39 17.73 -6.25
CA VAL A 40 11.49 18.82 -5.86
C VAL A 40 12.19 19.77 -4.90
N ASP A 41 12.96 19.25 -3.96
CA ASP A 41 13.68 20.02 -2.95
C ASP A 41 14.87 19.21 -2.37
N ASP A 42 15.69 19.83 -1.52
CA ASP A 42 16.79 19.16 -0.80
C ASP A 42 16.28 18.09 0.19
N GLU A 43 15.00 18.12 0.54
CA GLU A 43 14.35 17.15 1.44
C GLU A 43 13.80 15.91 0.71
N GLY A 44 13.72 15.91 -0.63
CA GLY A 44 13.18 14.75 -1.34
C GLY A 44 12.94 14.89 -2.85
N LEU A 45 12.60 13.75 -3.44
CA LEU A 45 12.39 13.55 -4.87
C LEU A 45 11.10 12.76 -5.12
N VAL A 46 10.54 12.88 -6.31
CA VAL A 46 9.32 12.19 -6.73
C VAL A 46 9.65 11.24 -7.87
N VAL A 47 9.49 9.93 -7.66
CA VAL A 47 9.73 8.88 -8.67
C VAL A 47 8.42 8.27 -9.09
N CYS A 48 8.07 8.38 -10.38
CA CYS A 48 6.81 7.88 -10.93
C CYS A 48 5.57 8.40 -10.17
N GLY A 49 5.65 9.61 -9.59
CA GLY A 49 4.59 10.18 -8.76
C GLY A 49 4.59 9.75 -7.30
N VAL A 50 5.55 8.95 -6.85
CA VAL A 50 5.74 8.52 -5.46
C VAL A 50 6.80 9.41 -4.80
N PRO A 51 6.48 10.12 -3.71
CA PRO A 51 7.47 10.93 -3.01
C PRO A 51 8.41 10.05 -2.18
N ILE A 52 9.71 10.31 -2.30
CA ILE A 52 10.80 9.64 -1.59
C ILE A 52 11.66 10.73 -0.97
N GLY A 53 11.89 10.67 0.33
CA GLY A 53 12.63 11.71 1.04
C GLY A 53 12.33 11.67 2.54
N THR A 54 12.50 12.80 3.20
CA THR A 54 12.16 12.95 4.62
C THR A 54 10.68 12.62 4.86
N PRO A 55 10.30 12.16 6.07
CA PRO A 55 8.88 11.93 6.39
C PRO A 55 8.02 13.19 6.19
N SER A 56 8.52 14.38 6.54
CA SER A 56 7.82 15.65 6.31
C SER A 56 7.53 15.90 4.83
N PHE A 57 8.53 15.72 3.97
CA PHE A 57 8.39 15.87 2.53
C PHE A 57 7.37 14.88 1.97
N ALA A 58 7.50 13.60 2.30
CA ALA A 58 6.60 12.56 1.81
C ALA A 58 5.15 12.79 2.26
N GLN A 59 4.94 13.12 3.53
CA GLN A 59 3.62 13.46 4.08
C GLN A 59 3.01 14.67 3.39
N GLY A 60 3.77 15.75 3.19
CA GLY A 60 3.30 16.96 2.51
C GLY A 60 2.92 16.71 1.04
N ALA A 61 3.74 15.94 0.33
CA ALA A 61 3.47 15.57 -1.05
C ALA A 61 2.24 14.66 -1.20
N ILE A 62 2.09 13.65 -0.32
CA ILE A 62 0.90 12.79 -0.28
C ILE A 62 -0.34 13.62 0.09
N ALA A 63 -0.25 14.50 1.09
CA ALA A 63 -1.36 15.36 1.49
C ALA A 63 -1.84 16.25 0.34
N THR A 64 -0.90 16.81 -0.43
CA THR A 64 -1.19 17.62 -1.62
C THR A 64 -1.91 16.78 -2.68
N LYS A 65 -1.40 15.60 -3.00
CA LYS A 65 -2.04 14.68 -3.96
C LYS A 65 -3.43 14.26 -3.51
N VAL A 66 -3.62 13.95 -2.24
CA VAL A 66 -4.94 13.63 -1.70
C VAL A 66 -5.89 14.83 -1.84
N THR A 67 -5.44 16.06 -1.54
CA THR A 67 -6.28 17.26 -1.70
C THR A 67 -6.76 17.40 -3.14
N GLU A 68 -5.86 17.23 -4.12
CA GLU A 68 -6.20 17.23 -5.55
C GLU A 68 -7.25 16.14 -5.88
N MET A 69 -7.07 14.91 -5.37
CA MET A 69 -8.00 13.80 -5.63
C MET A 69 -9.36 13.99 -4.96
N CYS A 70 -9.42 14.57 -3.76
CA CYS A 70 -10.67 14.93 -3.10
C CYS A 70 -11.42 15.99 -3.91
N SER A 71 -10.71 17.03 -4.39
CA SER A 71 -11.28 18.08 -5.23
C SER A 71 -11.83 17.53 -6.55
N TYR A 72 -11.08 16.62 -7.19
CA TYR A 72 -11.51 15.94 -8.41
C TYR A 72 -12.76 15.08 -8.20
N THR A 73 -12.77 14.26 -7.13
CA THR A 73 -13.92 13.44 -6.74
C THR A 73 -15.15 14.29 -6.48
N LYS A 74 -14.99 15.42 -5.78
CA LYS A 74 -16.07 16.37 -5.54
C LYS A 74 -16.60 16.95 -6.85
N THR A 75 -15.71 17.42 -7.73
CA THR A 75 -16.10 18.03 -9.01
C THR A 75 -16.90 17.07 -9.89
N ILE A 76 -16.53 15.78 -9.92
CA ILE A 76 -17.29 14.74 -10.64
C ILE A 76 -18.69 14.61 -10.03
N ASN A 77 -18.78 14.45 -8.71
CA ASN A 77 -20.07 14.25 -8.04
C ASN A 77 -20.98 15.49 -8.18
N ASP A 78 -20.46 16.69 -7.99
CA ASP A 78 -21.24 17.93 -8.09
C ASP A 78 -21.90 18.09 -9.47
N LYS A 79 -21.23 17.62 -10.53
CA LYS A 79 -21.74 17.69 -11.91
C LYS A 79 -22.69 16.56 -12.29
N LEU A 80 -22.46 15.36 -11.77
CA LEU A 80 -23.15 14.14 -12.20
C LEU A 80 -24.28 13.71 -11.28
N CYS A 81 -24.20 13.96 -9.97
CA CYS A 81 -25.20 13.47 -9.02
C CYS A 81 -26.61 14.03 -9.27
N SER A 82 -26.74 15.22 -9.85
CA SER A 82 -28.05 15.81 -10.19
C SER A 82 -28.63 15.30 -11.51
N VAL A 83 -27.79 14.75 -12.39
CA VAL A 83 -28.17 14.31 -13.74
C VAL A 83 -28.35 12.79 -13.77
N ASP A 84 -27.36 12.07 -13.28
CA ASP A 84 -27.32 10.61 -13.23
C ASP A 84 -26.49 10.13 -12.01
N PRO A 85 -27.15 9.92 -10.85
CA PRO A 85 -26.50 9.39 -9.65
C PRO A 85 -25.88 8.00 -9.85
N GLN A 86 -26.43 7.18 -10.75
CA GLN A 86 -25.92 5.82 -10.98
C GLN A 86 -24.58 5.88 -11.71
N SER A 87 -24.48 6.74 -12.73
CA SER A 87 -23.20 7.02 -13.40
C SER A 87 -22.19 7.67 -12.45
N ALA A 88 -22.63 8.59 -11.57
CA ALA A 88 -21.77 9.17 -10.55
C ALA A 88 -21.19 8.08 -9.62
N PHE A 89 -22.03 7.15 -9.14
CA PHE A 89 -21.58 6.04 -8.30
C PHE A 89 -20.63 5.09 -9.06
N ALA A 90 -20.92 4.78 -10.33
CA ALA A 90 -20.06 3.94 -11.16
C ALA A 90 -18.67 4.56 -11.36
N LEU A 91 -18.59 5.87 -11.63
CA LEU A 91 -17.33 6.59 -11.76
C LEU A 91 -16.59 6.70 -10.43
N LEU A 92 -17.31 6.94 -9.33
CA LEU A 92 -16.74 6.93 -7.98
C LEU A 92 -16.04 5.60 -7.71
N ARG A 93 -16.75 4.48 -7.92
CA ARG A 93 -16.26 3.13 -7.64
C ARG A 93 -15.11 2.71 -8.54
N ASN A 94 -15.24 2.92 -9.85
CA ASN A 94 -14.29 2.37 -10.82
C ASN A 94 -13.07 3.27 -11.03
N CYS A 95 -13.19 4.58 -10.77
CA CYS A 95 -12.16 5.56 -11.10
C CYS A 95 -11.66 6.32 -9.86
N SER A 96 -12.54 7.07 -9.19
CA SER A 96 -12.12 8.01 -8.15
C SER A 96 -11.56 7.30 -6.92
N ALA A 97 -12.30 6.33 -6.37
CA ALA A 97 -11.90 5.59 -5.16
C ALA A 97 -10.58 4.81 -5.34
N ARG A 98 -10.23 4.45 -6.57
CA ARG A 98 -9.04 3.65 -6.91
C ARG A 98 -7.80 4.49 -7.24
N ARG A 99 -7.94 5.80 -7.33
CA ARG A 99 -6.93 6.70 -7.89
C ARG A 99 -5.66 6.77 -7.01
N LEU A 100 -5.80 6.47 -5.72
CA LEU A 100 -4.70 6.39 -4.78
C LEU A 100 -4.09 4.98 -4.65
N ASP A 101 -4.66 3.93 -5.25
CA ASP A 101 -4.17 2.54 -5.12
C ASP A 101 -2.66 2.46 -5.45
N PHE A 102 -2.24 3.14 -6.51
CA PHE A 102 -0.83 3.18 -6.91
C PHE A 102 0.03 3.86 -5.83
N LEU A 103 -0.32 5.05 -5.39
CA LEU A 103 0.46 5.77 -4.38
C LEU A 103 0.51 5.01 -3.04
N ALA A 104 -0.64 4.50 -2.59
CA ALA A 104 -0.80 3.70 -1.38
C ALA A 104 0.05 2.42 -1.38
N SER A 105 0.25 1.80 -2.54
CA SER A 105 1.06 0.58 -2.66
C SER A 105 2.58 0.83 -2.73
N ASN A 106 3.01 2.05 -3.10
CA ASN A 106 4.43 2.36 -3.32
C ASN A 106 5.03 3.32 -2.28
N ALA A 107 4.21 4.09 -1.56
CA ALA A 107 4.66 4.92 -0.45
C ALA A 107 4.66 4.14 0.87
N TYR A 108 5.41 4.62 1.87
CA TYR A 108 5.34 4.04 3.20
C TYR A 108 3.96 4.28 3.84
N PRO A 109 3.36 3.27 4.49
CA PRO A 109 2.06 3.40 5.14
C PRO A 109 1.97 4.57 6.12
N SER A 110 3.03 4.82 6.90
CA SER A 110 3.07 5.90 7.89
C SER A 110 2.97 7.30 7.26
N ASP A 111 3.55 7.51 6.06
CA ASP A 111 3.56 8.83 5.41
C ASP A 111 2.18 9.28 4.93
N GLY A 112 1.30 8.32 4.63
CA GLY A 112 0.00 8.63 4.06
C GLY A 112 -1.18 8.43 5.01
N ALA A 113 -0.98 7.85 6.19
CA ALA A 113 -2.05 7.41 7.09
C ALA A 113 -3.20 8.43 7.28
N ALA A 114 -2.88 9.65 7.72
CA ALA A 114 -3.87 10.71 7.92
C ALA A 114 -4.52 11.17 6.61
N SER A 115 -3.73 11.27 5.54
CA SER A 115 -4.19 11.67 4.22
C SER A 115 -5.14 10.63 3.61
N TYR A 116 -4.84 9.34 3.74
CA TYR A 116 -5.70 8.26 3.26
C TYR A 116 -7.02 8.19 4.04
N ALA A 117 -7.00 8.39 5.36
CA ALA A 117 -8.23 8.47 6.15
C ALA A 117 -9.12 9.65 5.71
N ARG A 118 -8.51 10.81 5.42
CA ARG A 118 -9.23 11.97 4.87
C ARG A 118 -9.82 11.69 3.49
N PHE A 119 -9.10 10.95 2.64
CA PHE A 119 -9.59 10.54 1.33
C PHE A 119 -10.81 9.61 1.46
N ASP A 120 -10.76 8.63 2.37
CA ASP A 120 -11.88 7.73 2.61
C ASP A 120 -13.14 8.48 3.04
N VAL A 121 -13.03 9.52 3.87
CA VAL A 121 -14.15 10.40 4.23
C VAL A 121 -14.73 11.10 2.99
N ALA A 122 -13.89 11.56 2.06
CA ALA A 122 -14.35 12.19 0.83
C ALA A 122 -15.03 11.19 -0.12
N VAL A 123 -14.58 9.93 -0.15
CA VAL A 123 -15.23 8.84 -0.89
C VAL A 123 -16.58 8.48 -0.27
N ASP A 124 -16.67 8.41 1.05
CA ASP A 124 -17.92 8.18 1.77
C ASP A 124 -18.92 9.30 1.48
N GLU A 125 -18.50 10.58 1.55
CA GLU A 125 -19.37 11.71 1.25
C GLU A 125 -19.84 11.70 -0.22
N ALA A 126 -18.95 11.39 -1.15
CA ALA A 126 -19.31 11.19 -2.55
C ALA A 126 -20.34 10.06 -2.73
N ALA A 127 -20.15 8.93 -2.03
CA ALA A 127 -21.09 7.80 -2.07
C ALA A 127 -22.44 8.18 -1.48
N ARG A 128 -22.45 8.96 -0.39
CA ARG A 128 -23.66 9.48 0.25
C ARG A 128 -24.54 10.22 -0.75
N LEU A 129 -23.93 11.04 -1.61
CA LEU A 129 -24.62 11.81 -2.63
C LEU A 129 -25.06 10.94 -3.81
N ALA A 130 -24.16 10.09 -4.32
CA ALA A 130 -24.43 9.25 -5.49
C ALA A 130 -25.49 8.17 -5.24
N LEU A 131 -25.67 7.74 -3.98
CA LEU A 131 -26.72 6.80 -3.57
C LEU A 131 -28.10 7.48 -3.36
N GLY A 132 -28.20 8.79 -3.58
CA GLY A 132 -29.46 9.53 -3.47
C GLY A 132 -30.08 9.45 -2.08
N ALA A 133 -31.41 9.26 -2.02
CA ALA A 133 -32.16 9.22 -0.77
C ALA A 133 -31.72 8.09 0.19
N ALA A 134 -31.15 7.00 -0.33
CA ALA A 134 -30.68 5.88 0.49
C ALA A 134 -29.31 6.15 1.13
N GLY A 135 -28.50 7.06 0.56
CA GLY A 135 -27.11 7.30 0.97
C GLY A 135 -26.93 7.62 2.45
N PRO A 136 -27.68 8.58 3.04
CA PRO A 136 -27.58 8.90 4.46
C PRO A 136 -27.90 7.71 5.37
N GLY A 137 -28.89 6.88 5.02
CA GLY A 137 -29.25 5.69 5.80
C GLY A 137 -28.18 4.59 5.70
N ILE A 138 -27.57 4.41 4.54
CA ILE A 138 -26.50 3.43 4.34
C ILE A 138 -25.24 3.79 5.14
N LEU A 139 -24.88 5.08 5.22
CA LEU A 139 -23.67 5.49 5.93
C LEU A 139 -23.85 5.63 7.44
N SER A 140 -25.08 5.86 7.92
CA SER A 140 -25.37 5.88 9.36
C SER A 140 -25.49 4.46 9.95
N ASP A 141 -25.87 3.47 9.14
CA ASP A 141 -25.87 2.06 9.53
C ASP A 141 -24.45 1.46 9.41
N THR A 142 -23.94 0.96 10.55
CA THR A 142 -22.60 0.37 10.63
C THR A 142 -22.43 -0.86 9.72
N LEU A 143 -23.45 -1.71 9.60
CA LEU A 143 -23.40 -2.91 8.76
C LEU A 143 -23.47 -2.55 7.28
N ALA A 144 -24.36 -1.63 6.91
CA ALA A 144 -24.50 -1.18 5.53
C ALA A 144 -23.25 -0.45 5.05
N SER A 145 -22.67 0.43 5.87
CA SER A 145 -21.41 1.10 5.60
C SER A 145 -20.23 0.12 5.46
N ARG A 146 -20.16 -0.91 6.32
CA ARG A 146 -19.15 -1.99 6.17
C ARG A 146 -19.34 -2.76 4.87
N ARG A 147 -20.57 -3.10 4.49
CA ARG A 147 -20.87 -3.78 3.22
C ARG A 147 -20.50 -2.92 2.01
N LEU A 148 -20.73 -1.61 2.07
CA LEU A 148 -20.33 -0.69 1.00
C LEU A 148 -18.83 -0.75 0.71
N ARG A 149 -18.01 -0.98 1.74
CA ARG A 149 -16.55 -1.09 1.65
C ARG A 149 -16.04 -2.47 1.23
N LEU A 150 -16.88 -3.50 1.23
CA LEU A 150 -16.49 -4.85 0.79
C LEU A 150 -16.31 -4.91 -0.74
N PRO A 151 -15.46 -5.84 -1.25
CA PRO A 151 -15.36 -6.09 -2.68
C PRO A 151 -16.69 -6.60 -3.28
N LEU A 152 -16.92 -6.33 -4.56
CA LEU A 152 -18.11 -6.80 -5.29
C LEU A 152 -18.24 -8.32 -5.28
N SER A 153 -17.11 -9.06 -5.31
CA SER A 153 -17.09 -10.52 -5.26
C SER A 153 -17.63 -11.10 -3.96
N PHE A 154 -17.70 -10.29 -2.90
CA PHE A 154 -18.28 -10.63 -1.60
C PHE A 154 -19.64 -9.94 -1.38
N GLY A 155 -20.30 -9.51 -2.46
CA GLY A 155 -21.60 -8.82 -2.39
C GLY A 155 -21.52 -7.40 -1.81
N GLY A 156 -20.33 -6.80 -1.78
CA GLY A 156 -20.12 -5.45 -1.29
C GLY A 156 -20.39 -4.34 -2.31
N GLY A 157 -20.14 -3.09 -1.91
CA GLY A 157 -20.25 -1.90 -2.78
C GLY A 157 -19.00 -1.59 -3.61
N GLY A 158 -17.87 -2.19 -3.27
CA GLY A 158 -16.58 -2.00 -3.94
C GLY A 158 -15.84 -0.71 -3.57
N LEU A 159 -16.32 0.07 -2.60
CA LEU A 159 -15.66 1.30 -2.13
C LEU A 159 -14.69 1.02 -1.00
N ARG A 160 -13.64 0.25 -1.30
CA ARG A 160 -12.64 -0.15 -0.30
C ARG A 160 -11.95 1.08 0.32
N SER A 161 -11.79 1.07 1.64
CA SER A 161 -11.00 2.08 2.35
C SER A 161 -9.54 1.96 1.94
N VAL A 162 -8.97 3.06 1.44
CA VAL A 162 -7.54 3.14 1.12
C VAL A 162 -6.75 3.01 2.42
N PHE A 163 -7.15 3.72 3.48
CA PHE A 163 -6.45 3.67 4.78
C PHE A 163 -6.37 2.25 5.35
N ALA A 164 -7.47 1.49 5.28
CA ALA A 164 -7.50 0.11 5.75
C ALA A 164 -6.66 -0.84 4.88
N THR A 165 -6.58 -0.59 3.58
CA THR A 165 -5.92 -1.51 2.62
C THR A 165 -4.46 -1.20 2.36
N VAL A 166 -3.97 0.00 2.69
CA VAL A 166 -2.57 0.42 2.50
C VAL A 166 -1.55 -0.59 3.06
N PRO A 167 -1.68 -1.14 4.29
CA PRO A 167 -0.72 -2.13 4.79
C PRO A 167 -0.61 -3.37 3.90
N ALA A 168 -1.75 -3.89 3.42
CA ALA A 168 -1.80 -5.03 2.51
C ALA A 168 -1.21 -4.68 1.13
N ALA A 169 -1.54 -3.50 0.61
CA ALA A 169 -1.05 -3.02 -0.68
C ALA A 169 0.47 -2.83 -0.67
N PHE A 170 1.01 -2.25 0.41
CA PHE A 170 2.44 -2.06 0.63
C PHE A 170 3.19 -3.40 0.71
N CYS A 171 2.74 -4.32 1.57
CA CYS A 171 3.34 -5.66 1.69
C CYS A 171 3.29 -6.41 0.35
N GLY A 172 2.13 -6.43 -0.31
CA GLY A 172 1.96 -7.09 -1.60
C GLY A 172 2.87 -6.52 -2.69
N ARG A 173 3.04 -5.20 -2.72
CA ARG A 173 3.96 -4.53 -3.66
C ARG A 173 5.41 -4.89 -3.37
N LEU A 174 5.83 -4.81 -2.12
CA LEU A 174 7.18 -5.16 -1.71
C LEU A 174 7.52 -6.60 -2.09
N PHE A 175 6.62 -7.54 -1.83
CA PHE A 175 6.83 -8.95 -2.14
C PHE A 175 6.91 -9.19 -3.66
N ALA A 176 6.12 -8.46 -4.44
CA ALA A 176 6.14 -8.56 -5.90
C ALA A 176 7.43 -8.02 -6.54
N VAL A 177 8.16 -7.13 -5.87
CA VAL A 177 9.38 -6.51 -6.42
C VAL A 177 10.67 -6.97 -5.76
N ALA A 178 10.63 -7.57 -4.57
CA ALA A 178 11.83 -7.88 -3.80
C ALA A 178 12.81 -8.82 -4.51
N SER A 179 12.32 -9.86 -5.22
CA SER A 179 13.19 -10.75 -6.00
C SER A 179 13.91 -10.04 -7.15
N LYS A 180 13.26 -9.00 -7.73
CA LYS A 180 13.87 -8.16 -8.77
C LYS A 180 14.84 -7.15 -8.16
N LEU A 181 14.48 -6.57 -7.01
CA LEU A 181 15.33 -5.63 -6.28
C LEU A 181 16.64 -6.30 -5.86
N SER A 182 16.63 -7.52 -5.36
CA SER A 182 17.87 -8.23 -4.97
C SER A 182 18.80 -8.47 -6.16
N ALA A 183 18.26 -8.60 -7.38
CA ALA A 183 19.06 -8.79 -8.59
C ALA A 183 19.68 -7.50 -9.16
N ILE A 184 19.05 -6.34 -8.94
CA ILE A 184 19.48 -5.05 -9.52
C ILE A 184 20.12 -4.09 -8.51
N ALA A 185 19.90 -4.29 -7.22
CA ALA A 185 20.37 -3.39 -6.19
C ALA A 185 21.89 -3.51 -6.00
N PRO A 186 22.58 -2.42 -5.58
CA PRO A 186 23.97 -2.50 -5.17
C PRO A 186 24.17 -3.57 -4.09
N LYS A 187 25.31 -4.26 -4.11
CA LYS A 187 25.65 -5.35 -3.16
C LYS A 187 25.24 -5.10 -1.70
N PRO A 188 25.50 -3.93 -1.07
CA PRO A 188 25.07 -3.70 0.32
C PRO A 188 23.55 -3.67 0.50
N THR A 189 22.81 -3.17 -0.49
CA THR A 189 21.34 -3.18 -0.49
C THR A 189 20.79 -4.55 -0.82
N ALA A 190 21.40 -5.26 -1.77
CA ALA A 190 21.04 -6.64 -2.11
C ALA A 190 21.24 -7.58 -0.91
N ALA A 191 22.28 -7.37 -0.09
CA ALA A 191 22.54 -8.13 1.13
C ALA A 191 21.42 -8.01 2.18
N ALA A 192 20.67 -6.90 2.19
CA ALA A 192 19.49 -6.76 3.06
C ALA A 192 18.35 -7.71 2.63
N PHE A 193 18.31 -8.12 1.36
CA PHE A 193 17.36 -9.08 0.81
C PHE A 193 18.01 -10.45 0.60
N ASP A 194 19.21 -10.69 1.10
CA ASP A 194 19.91 -11.94 0.89
C ASP A 194 19.50 -12.95 1.97
N GLY A 195 18.69 -13.92 1.56
CA GLY A 195 18.37 -15.13 2.29
C GLY A 195 19.25 -16.32 1.87
N GLY A 196 20.30 -16.10 1.07
CA GLY A 196 21.17 -17.12 0.47
C GLY A 196 20.84 -17.44 -0.99
N GLU A 197 19.75 -16.89 -1.55
CA GLU A 197 19.30 -17.14 -2.94
C GLU A 197 18.73 -15.86 -3.58
N THR A 198 19.01 -15.65 -4.87
CA THR A 198 18.50 -14.52 -5.68
C THR A 198 17.40 -14.99 -6.64
N GLY A 199 16.60 -14.07 -7.18
CA GLY A 199 15.55 -14.40 -8.14
C GLY A 199 14.41 -15.23 -7.53
N ASP A 200 14.00 -16.32 -8.17
CA ASP A 200 12.88 -17.15 -7.72
C ASP A 200 13.16 -17.88 -6.39
N GLY A 201 14.42 -18.15 -6.08
CA GLY A 201 14.85 -18.74 -4.80
C GLY A 201 14.60 -17.85 -3.59
N PHE A 202 14.63 -16.52 -3.77
CA PHE A 202 14.29 -15.56 -2.71
C PHE A 202 12.86 -15.77 -2.18
N LEU A 203 11.90 -16.03 -3.08
CA LEU A 203 10.50 -16.21 -2.68
C LEU A 203 10.25 -17.55 -1.96
N ALA A 204 11.09 -18.55 -2.23
CA ALA A 204 11.05 -19.85 -1.57
C ALA A 204 11.78 -19.86 -0.20
N ALA A 205 12.71 -18.92 0.02
CA ALA A 205 13.54 -18.89 1.22
C ALA A 205 12.72 -18.64 2.51
N PRO A 206 12.82 -19.53 3.53
CA PRO A 206 12.08 -19.42 4.79
C PRO A 206 12.46 -18.23 5.68
N ALA A 207 13.55 -17.52 5.40
CA ALA A 207 14.04 -16.42 6.22
C ALA A 207 14.40 -15.18 5.38
N ARG A 208 13.77 -15.03 4.22
CA ARG A 208 14.12 -14.02 3.20
C ARG A 208 14.10 -12.56 3.69
N TRP A 209 13.32 -12.27 4.74
CA TRP A 209 13.25 -10.93 5.32
C TRP A 209 14.15 -10.74 6.55
N ARG A 210 14.80 -11.80 7.05
CA ARG A 210 15.56 -11.74 8.31
C ARG A 210 16.67 -10.69 8.27
N SER A 211 17.44 -10.65 7.18
CA SER A 211 18.53 -9.69 6.98
C SER A 211 18.00 -8.24 6.95
N LEU A 212 16.90 -8.00 6.25
CA LEU A 212 16.23 -6.70 6.19
C LEU A 212 15.75 -6.27 7.59
N LEU A 213 15.07 -7.17 8.30
CA LEU A 213 14.45 -6.92 9.60
C LEU A 213 15.46 -6.74 10.74
N ALA A 214 16.68 -7.28 10.59
CA ALA A 214 17.77 -7.06 11.53
C ALA A 214 18.41 -5.67 11.39
N GLY A 215 18.26 -5.03 10.22
CA GLY A 215 18.82 -3.70 9.95
C GLY A 215 17.96 -2.55 10.51
N PRO A 216 18.56 -1.36 10.71
CA PRO A 216 17.84 -0.18 11.21
C PRO A 216 17.05 0.57 10.12
N SER A 217 16.78 -0.06 8.97
CA SER A 217 16.18 0.63 7.83
C SER A 217 14.72 1.01 8.08
N ARG A 218 14.29 2.14 7.52
CA ARG A 218 12.88 2.55 7.57
C ARG A 218 11.98 1.48 6.95
N LEU A 219 12.38 0.93 5.81
CA LEU A 219 11.68 -0.16 5.12
C LEU A 219 11.39 -1.36 6.04
N ALA A 220 12.36 -1.77 6.85
CA ALA A 220 12.19 -2.86 7.81
C ALA A 220 11.13 -2.54 8.88
N SER A 221 11.18 -1.32 9.42
CA SER A 221 10.22 -0.87 10.44
C SER A 221 8.79 -0.78 9.89
N GLU A 222 8.62 -0.28 8.66
CA GLU A 222 7.34 -0.15 7.96
C GLU A 222 6.78 -1.53 7.60
N LEU A 223 7.62 -2.44 7.08
CA LEU A 223 7.21 -3.83 6.82
C LEU A 223 6.75 -4.52 8.09
N LYS A 224 7.51 -4.40 9.20
CA LYS A 224 7.13 -5.00 10.49
C LYS A 224 5.81 -4.44 11.00
N SER A 225 5.63 -3.12 10.96
CA SER A 225 4.39 -2.47 11.40
C SER A 225 3.19 -2.89 10.53
N ALA A 226 3.34 -2.87 9.21
CA ALA A 226 2.29 -3.26 8.27
C ALA A 226 1.91 -4.73 8.44
N TRP A 227 2.89 -5.64 8.58
CA TRP A 227 2.62 -7.06 8.79
C TRP A 227 1.89 -7.31 10.11
N LEU A 228 2.35 -6.72 11.22
CA LEU A 228 1.68 -6.85 12.52
C LEU A 228 0.24 -6.36 12.49
N LYS A 229 -0.04 -5.28 11.76
CA LYS A 229 -1.41 -4.81 11.56
C LYS A 229 -2.25 -5.86 10.85
N LEU A 230 -1.76 -6.43 9.74
CA LEU A 230 -2.48 -7.46 8.99
C LEU A 230 -2.72 -8.74 9.82
N THR A 231 -1.73 -9.19 10.59
CA THR A 231 -1.88 -10.39 11.42
C THR A 231 -2.85 -10.17 12.57
N SER A 232 -2.84 -8.99 13.21
CA SER A 232 -3.81 -8.64 14.25
C SER A 232 -5.24 -8.54 13.73
N GLU A 233 -5.44 -7.94 12.55
CA GLU A 233 -6.76 -7.87 11.90
C GLU A 233 -7.29 -9.26 11.52
N SER A 234 -6.42 -10.13 10.98
CA SER A 234 -6.76 -11.53 10.69
C SER A 234 -7.14 -12.32 11.95
N ALA A 235 -6.38 -12.14 13.04
CA ALA A 235 -6.66 -12.78 14.32
C ALA A 235 -8.02 -12.34 14.88
N HIS A 236 -8.33 -11.04 14.84
CA HIS A 236 -9.64 -10.52 15.26
C HIS A 236 -10.79 -11.08 14.40
N ALA A 237 -10.60 -11.18 13.08
CA ALA A 237 -11.61 -11.74 12.19
C ALA A 237 -11.89 -13.22 12.51
N ARG A 238 -10.87 -14.01 12.81
CA ARG A 238 -11.03 -15.42 13.24
C ARG A 238 -11.76 -15.57 14.56
N LEU A 239 -11.40 -14.74 15.55
CA LEU A 239 -12.10 -14.73 16.83
C LEU A 239 -13.58 -14.37 16.65
N ALA A 240 -13.89 -13.39 15.80
CA ALA A 240 -15.26 -13.00 15.49
C ALA A 240 -16.05 -14.14 14.81
N ALA A 241 -15.46 -14.84 13.83
CA ALA A 241 -16.08 -15.99 13.17
C ALA A 241 -16.34 -17.14 14.16
N SER A 242 -15.34 -17.47 15.00
CA SER A 242 -15.49 -18.48 16.03
C SER A 242 -16.60 -18.14 17.03
N ASN A 243 -16.73 -16.88 17.43
CA ASN A 243 -17.79 -16.43 18.33
C ASN A 243 -19.18 -16.46 17.68
N ALA A 244 -19.25 -16.32 16.35
CA ALA A 244 -20.49 -16.42 15.58
C ALA A 244 -20.88 -17.87 15.25
N GLY A 245 -20.04 -18.87 15.58
CA GLY A 245 -20.23 -20.25 15.17
C GLY A 245 -19.98 -20.49 13.68
N GLU A 246 -19.31 -19.55 13.00
CA GLU A 246 -18.93 -19.65 11.60
C GLU A 246 -17.55 -20.32 11.47
N GLU A 247 -17.30 -20.97 10.34
CA GLU A 247 -15.98 -21.53 10.04
C GLU A 247 -14.94 -20.39 9.96
N PRO A 248 -13.87 -20.45 10.76
CA PRO A 248 -12.88 -19.37 10.78
C PRO A 248 -12.16 -19.28 9.43
N PRO A 249 -11.84 -18.06 8.95
CA PRO A 249 -11.08 -17.90 7.72
C PRO A 249 -9.71 -18.59 7.83
N ASN A 250 -9.30 -19.23 6.73
CA ASN A 250 -8.11 -20.08 6.67
C ASN A 250 -6.86 -19.38 7.25
N PRO A 251 -6.09 -20.05 8.15
CA PRO A 251 -4.88 -19.51 8.77
C PRO A 251 -3.82 -18.98 7.77
N GLY A 252 -3.77 -19.56 6.57
CA GLY A 252 -3.19 -18.98 5.37
C GLY A 252 -1.79 -18.36 5.46
N LEU A 253 -1.62 -17.24 4.76
CA LEU A 253 -0.36 -16.50 4.57
C LEU A 253 0.03 -15.60 5.75
N LEU A 254 -0.94 -15.25 6.60
CA LEU A 254 -0.78 -14.24 7.65
C LEU A 254 -0.38 -14.84 9.02
N ASP A 255 -0.38 -16.16 9.17
CA ASP A 255 0.08 -16.82 10.40
C ASP A 255 1.58 -17.03 10.44
N ALA A 256 2.26 -16.80 9.32
CA ALA A 256 3.69 -16.79 9.27
C ALA A 256 4.26 -15.57 10.03
N PRO A 257 5.35 -15.73 10.79
CA PRO A 257 6.06 -14.59 11.34
C PRO A 257 6.58 -13.71 10.20
N VAL A 258 6.86 -12.43 10.47
CA VAL A 258 7.19 -11.44 9.42
C VAL A 258 8.42 -11.85 8.59
N GLU A 259 9.35 -12.60 9.17
CA GLU A 259 10.53 -13.19 8.51
C GLU A 259 10.17 -14.15 7.37
N ARG A 260 8.96 -14.72 7.43
CA ARG A 260 8.35 -15.66 6.47
C ARG A 260 7.22 -15.03 5.65
N ALA A 261 6.94 -13.74 5.83
CA ALA A 261 5.80 -13.04 5.26
C ALA A 261 5.68 -13.22 3.74
N GLY A 262 4.62 -13.88 3.26
CA GLY A 262 4.43 -14.24 1.85
C GLY A 262 4.61 -15.73 1.52
N LEU A 263 4.96 -16.57 2.50
CA LEU A 263 4.91 -18.03 2.38
C LEU A 263 3.58 -18.54 2.94
N LYS A 264 2.97 -19.52 2.26
CA LYS A 264 1.90 -20.30 2.90
C LYS A 264 2.52 -21.09 4.07
N VAL A 265 1.91 -21.01 5.25
CA VAL A 265 2.20 -21.97 6.31
C VAL A 265 1.54 -23.27 5.87
N THR A 266 2.32 -24.22 5.38
CA THR A 266 1.86 -25.61 5.29
C THR A 266 1.74 -26.10 6.73
N VAL A 267 0.50 -26.26 7.21
CA VAL A 267 0.27 -27.08 8.40
C VAL A 267 0.64 -28.49 7.94
N ASP A 268 1.71 -29.05 8.51
CA ASP A 268 2.01 -30.47 8.31
C ASP A 268 0.80 -31.26 8.79
N GLU A 269 0.05 -31.81 7.86
CA GLU A 269 -0.91 -32.86 8.14
C GLU A 269 -0.10 -34.09 8.59
N GLY A 270 0.03 -34.24 9.91
CA GLY A 270 0.28 -35.49 10.60
C GLY A 270 1.35 -36.42 10.03
N GLN A 271 2.54 -36.39 10.61
CA GLN A 271 3.25 -37.63 10.87
C GLN A 271 2.42 -38.48 11.84
N SER A 272 1.49 -39.26 11.29
CA SER A 272 1.04 -40.52 11.88
C SER A 272 1.72 -41.65 11.08
N GLU A 273 2.95 -41.99 11.46
CA GLU A 273 3.51 -43.27 11.07
C GLU A 273 2.77 -44.37 11.84
N PRO A 274 2.24 -45.41 11.18
CA PRO A 274 1.82 -46.61 11.87
C PRO A 274 3.06 -47.47 12.16
N SER A 275 3.27 -47.80 13.44
CA SER A 275 4.06 -48.93 13.90
C SER A 275 3.36 -49.57 15.08
#